data_AF-A0A7X8CIM2-F1
#
_entry.id   AF-A0A7X8CIM2-F1
#
_cell.length_a   1.000
_cell.length_b   1.000
_cell.length_c   1.000
_cell.angle_alpha   90.00
_cell.angle_beta   90.00
_cell.angle_gamma   90.00
#
_symmetry.space_group_name_H-M   'P 1'
#
loop_
_entity.id
_entity.type
_entity.pdbx_description
1 polymer ?
#
loop_
_entity_poly.entity_id
_entity_poly.type
_entity_poly.pdbx_seq_one_letter_code
_entity_poly.pdbx_strand_id
1 'polypeptide(L)'
;MLGEGQISPRDIYARKTIEIIDVKATEERKNTLLAELVPVYRIDENLTQERKKEYISFFQELETIRSTIPQQGISFEKKEEFFRKWKITSGVFDWFMEAPPEKFERIKEVFFSNMEKNLSQPIREGEIEQKILESYSAYERMNLEVDEIRVLNLLTSRFLKPNARVDLVENEKLREQVIKNVEPVKRYIQKGQILVKKGTVVTHTDLESLRALGLVSEQYESYLLFALGILIVFTVVFEYSFIKKFASEIIQKNSFLLIRILTITGVIALNALSLRFSWYLILLAAVPFILYTLMGRNLALCESLILFPLLMWGERADFMRSLYIFMNLFLPLFLLDKTIKRRDLVKTGFWIALVNIMMVIIFGLQEGNTHLEFLINSVYGFGGAIISSIAALGGISLFETTFHVATDFRLLELVNPTHPLLKRLMMEAPGTYSHSLMMANLAEAAADAIGANPLLARAGA
;
A
#
# COMPACT_ATOMS: atom_id res chain seq x y z
N MET A 1 -1.08 -1.10 -13.10
CA MET A 1 -1.64 -1.78 -11.90
C MET A 1 -0.96 -3.14 -11.82
N LEU A 2 -0.52 -3.59 -10.64
CA LEU A 2 0.06 -4.92 -10.44
C LEU A 2 -0.97 -5.77 -9.70
N GLY A 3 -1.46 -6.81 -10.36
CA GLY A 3 -2.31 -7.84 -9.77
C GLY A 3 -1.49 -8.96 -9.14
N GLU A 4 -2.12 -9.76 -8.29
CA GLU A 4 -1.51 -10.94 -7.69
C GLU A 4 -1.02 -11.90 -8.79
N GLY A 5 0.23 -12.37 -8.70
CA GLY A 5 0.82 -13.22 -9.74
C GLY A 5 1.37 -12.49 -10.97
N GLN A 6 1.24 -11.17 -11.07
CA GLN A 6 1.85 -10.40 -12.17
C GLN A 6 3.32 -10.07 -11.90
N ILE A 7 4.12 -9.99 -12.96
CA ILE A 7 5.54 -9.64 -12.88
C ILE A 7 5.67 -8.12 -12.80
N SER A 8 6.42 -7.62 -11.81
CA SER A 8 6.65 -6.17 -11.69
C SER A 8 7.52 -5.63 -12.82
N PRO A 9 7.06 -4.63 -13.61
CA PRO A 9 7.85 -4.04 -14.69
C PRO A 9 8.94 -3.07 -14.18
N ARG A 10 8.90 -2.68 -12.89
CA ARG A 10 9.81 -1.70 -12.28
C ARG A 10 10.04 -1.98 -10.80
N ASP A 11 11.15 -1.47 -10.27
CA ASP A 11 11.39 -1.49 -8.84
C ASP A 11 10.42 -0.52 -8.14
N ILE A 12 9.79 -0.99 -7.06
CA ILE A 12 8.88 -0.18 -6.24
C ILE A 12 9.54 0.04 -4.88
N TYR A 13 9.82 1.30 -4.57
CA TYR A 13 10.45 1.71 -3.32
C TYR A 13 9.42 2.26 -2.32
N ALA A 14 9.63 1.98 -1.04
CA ALA A 14 8.86 2.55 0.06
C ALA A 14 9.12 4.07 0.16
N ARG A 15 8.10 4.89 -0.05
CA ARG A 15 8.23 6.36 -0.08
C ARG A 15 8.27 7.01 1.31
N LYS A 16 7.82 6.30 2.34
CA LYS A 16 7.77 6.73 3.74
C LYS A 16 8.02 5.53 4.63
N THR A 17 8.56 5.77 5.82
CA THR A 17 8.66 4.74 6.85
C THR A 17 7.26 4.44 7.38
N ILE A 18 6.84 3.18 7.30
CA ILE A 18 5.53 2.76 7.82
C ILE A 18 5.68 1.51 8.68
N GLU A 19 4.80 1.40 9.66
CA GLU A 19 4.61 0.20 10.46
C GLU A 19 3.57 -0.67 9.76
N ILE A 20 3.94 -1.90 9.40
CA ILE A 20 3.04 -2.90 8.83
C ILE A 20 2.94 -4.10 9.76
N ILE A 21 1.79 -4.78 9.74
CA ILE A 21 1.62 -6.05 10.42
C ILE A 21 2.26 -7.13 9.54
N ASP A 22 3.24 -7.85 10.09
CA ASP A 22 3.84 -8.99 9.41
C ASP A 22 2.96 -10.22 9.63
N VAL A 23 2.11 -10.52 8.63
CA VAL A 23 1.13 -11.61 8.70
C VAL A 23 1.83 -12.94 8.90
N LYS A 24 2.94 -13.19 8.19
CA LYS A 24 3.69 -14.44 8.26
C LYS A 24 4.34 -14.61 9.64
N ALA A 25 5.02 -13.58 10.15
CA ALA A 25 5.62 -13.64 11.47
C ALA A 25 4.54 -13.75 12.58
N THR A 26 3.36 -13.15 12.37
CA THR A 26 2.23 -13.29 13.30
C THR A 26 1.67 -14.71 13.29
N GLU A 27 1.56 -15.36 12.14
CA GLU A 27 1.17 -16.77 12.03
C GLU A 27 2.20 -17.71 12.63
N GLU A 28 3.49 -17.48 12.38
CA GLU A 28 4.58 -18.24 13.01
C GLU A 28 4.50 -18.09 14.53
N ARG A 29 4.28 -16.88 15.06
CA ARG A 29 4.13 -16.64 16.49
C ARG A 29 2.90 -17.35 17.07
N LYS A 30 1.77 -17.34 16.36
CA LYS A 30 0.57 -18.13 16.74
C LYS A 30 0.92 -19.62 16.83
N ASN A 31 1.61 -20.16 15.84
CA ASN A 31 1.98 -21.57 15.81
C ASN A 31 2.97 -21.93 16.94
N THR A 32 3.94 -21.07 17.27
CA THR A 32 4.83 -21.29 18.41
C THR A 32 4.06 -21.33 19.73
N LEU A 33 3.16 -20.37 19.95
CA LEU A 33 2.35 -20.33 21.18
C LEU A 33 1.40 -21.52 21.28
N LEU A 34 0.84 -21.99 20.16
CA LEU A 34 0.03 -23.21 20.13
C LEU A 34 0.85 -24.48 20.39
N ALA A 35 2.13 -24.50 20.02
CA ALA A 35 3.03 -25.63 20.30
C ALA A 35 3.50 -25.66 21.76
N GLU A 36 3.55 -24.51 22.43
CA GLU A 36 3.90 -24.39 23.86
C GLU A 36 2.74 -24.72 24.81
N LEU A 37 1.51 -24.90 24.29
CA LEU A 37 0.33 -25.20 25.09
C LEU A 37 0.40 -26.59 25.72
N VAL A 38 0.48 -26.65 27.05
CA VAL A 38 0.34 -27.89 27.82
C VAL A 38 -1.14 -28.30 27.81
N PRO A 39 -1.49 -29.53 27.38
CA PRO A 39 -2.88 -29.97 27.37
C PRO A 39 -3.48 -29.99 28.79
N VAL A 40 -4.74 -29.56 28.89
CA VAL A 40 -5.57 -29.69 30.09
C VAL A 40 -6.14 -31.11 30.13
N TYR A 41 -6.02 -31.76 31.29
CA TYR A 41 -6.51 -33.11 31.51
C TYR A 41 -7.62 -33.10 32.56
N ARG A 42 -8.60 -33.98 32.38
CA ARG A 42 -9.69 -34.23 33.31
C ARG A 42 -9.65 -35.68 33.78
N ILE A 43 -10.22 -35.94 34.95
CA ILE A 43 -10.35 -37.29 35.50
C ILE A 43 -11.30 -38.08 34.60
N ASP A 44 -10.87 -39.27 34.17
CA ASP A 44 -11.76 -40.25 33.57
C ASP A 44 -12.44 -41.03 34.70
N GLU A 45 -13.72 -40.74 34.91
CA GLU A 45 -14.52 -41.36 35.97
C GLU A 45 -14.64 -42.87 35.78
N ASN A 46 -14.73 -43.35 34.54
CA ASN A 46 -14.85 -44.79 34.27
C ASN A 46 -13.54 -45.52 34.58
N LEU A 47 -12.40 -44.97 34.14
CA LEU A 47 -11.10 -45.53 34.48
C LEU A 47 -10.86 -45.50 35.99
N THR A 48 -11.20 -44.39 36.65
CA THR A 48 -11.06 -44.27 38.10
C THR A 48 -11.87 -45.32 38.84
N GLN A 49 -13.12 -45.57 38.43
CA GLN A 49 -13.96 -46.62 39.02
C GLN A 49 -13.42 -48.04 38.74
N GLU A 50 -12.87 -48.29 37.56
CA GLU A 50 -12.19 -49.55 37.24
C GLU A 50 -10.98 -49.78 38.17
N ARG A 51 -10.14 -48.75 38.38
CA ARG A 51 -9.00 -48.82 39.31
C ARG A 51 -9.44 -49.02 40.75
N LYS A 52 -10.51 -48.36 41.19
CA LYS A 52 -11.11 -48.59 42.51
C LYS A 52 -11.55 -50.05 42.70
N LYS A 53 -12.24 -50.62 41.70
CA LYS A 53 -12.65 -52.03 41.73
C LYS A 53 -11.46 -52.99 41.77
N GLU A 54 -10.37 -52.67 41.06
CA GLU A 54 -9.16 -53.50 40.97
C GLU A 54 -8.54 -53.74 42.36
N TYR A 55 -8.30 -52.68 43.15
CA TYR A 55 -7.72 -52.87 44.48
C TYR A 55 -8.74 -53.33 45.54
N ILE A 56 -10.02 -53.00 45.41
CA ILE A 56 -11.06 -53.52 46.33
C ILE A 56 -11.18 -55.04 46.19
N SER A 57 -11.22 -55.55 44.96
CA SER A 57 -11.29 -57.00 44.70
C SER A 57 -10.03 -57.73 45.15
N PHE A 58 -8.85 -57.08 45.11
CA PHE A 58 -7.63 -57.61 45.71
C PHE A 58 -7.77 -57.86 47.22
N PHE A 59 -8.25 -56.86 47.98
CA PHE A 59 -8.43 -57.04 49.43
C PHE A 59 -9.56 -58.02 49.79
N GLN A 60 -10.64 -58.08 49.00
CA GLN A 60 -11.71 -59.08 49.17
C GLN A 60 -11.19 -60.53 48.97
N GLU A 61 -10.31 -60.74 48.00
CA GLU A 61 -9.69 -62.04 47.77
C GLU A 61 -8.70 -62.40 48.89
N LEU A 62 -7.92 -61.43 49.39
CA LEU A 62 -7.08 -61.62 50.58
C LEU A 62 -7.89 -62.00 51.83
N GLU A 63 -9.02 -61.33 52.08
CA GLU A 63 -9.91 -61.64 53.20
C GLU A 63 -10.50 -63.06 53.08
N THR A 64 -10.91 -63.46 51.88
CA THR A 64 -11.43 -64.81 51.60
C THR A 64 -10.37 -65.89 51.84
N ILE A 65 -9.13 -65.63 51.42
CA ILE A 65 -8.00 -66.53 51.67
C ILE A 65 -7.75 -66.62 53.17
N ARG A 66 -7.74 -65.48 53.87
CA ARG A 66 -7.48 -65.38 55.30
C ARG A 66 -8.53 -66.10 56.16
N SER A 67 -9.81 -66.03 55.79
CA SER A 67 -10.88 -66.77 56.48
C SER A 67 -10.80 -68.29 56.28
N THR A 68 -10.09 -68.76 55.26
CA THR A 68 -9.93 -70.19 54.92
C THR A 68 -8.74 -70.84 55.63
N ILE A 69 -7.76 -70.04 56.10
CA ILE A 69 -6.52 -70.51 56.76
C ILE A 69 -6.78 -71.44 57.96
N PRO A 70 -7.74 -71.17 58.86
CA PRO A 70 -7.95 -72.01 60.04
C PRO A 70 -8.44 -73.43 59.73
N GLN A 71 -8.91 -73.71 58.49
CA GLN A 71 -9.61 -74.95 58.17
C GLN A 71 -8.78 -75.95 57.34
N GLN A 72 -7.87 -75.52 56.46
CA GLN A 72 -7.19 -76.44 55.51
C GLN A 72 -5.72 -76.12 55.18
N GLY A 73 -5.15 -75.00 55.66
CA GLY A 73 -3.85 -74.51 55.15
C GLY A 73 -3.95 -74.05 53.69
N ILE A 74 -3.03 -73.18 53.25
CA ILE A 74 -3.09 -72.59 51.90
C ILE A 74 -2.38 -73.53 50.92
N SER A 75 -3.11 -74.06 49.92
CA SER A 75 -2.51 -74.82 48.81
C SER A 75 -1.52 -73.96 48.01
N PHE A 76 -0.38 -74.54 47.63
CA PHE A 76 0.66 -73.88 46.81
C PHE A 76 0.08 -73.34 45.48
N GLU A 77 -0.85 -74.07 44.87
CA GLU A 77 -1.52 -73.69 43.62
C GLU A 77 -2.32 -72.39 43.76
N LYS A 78 -3.04 -72.21 44.88
CA LYS A 78 -3.81 -70.98 45.15
C LYS A 78 -2.91 -69.76 45.37
N LYS A 79 -1.73 -69.96 45.97
CA LYS A 79 -0.73 -68.89 46.11
C LYS A 79 -0.17 -68.48 44.75
N GLU A 80 0.17 -69.45 43.90
CA GLU A 80 0.72 -69.19 42.58
C GLU A 80 -0.30 -68.49 41.66
N GLU A 81 -1.58 -68.88 41.72
CA GLU A 81 -2.67 -68.24 41.00
C GLU A 81 -2.87 -66.78 41.45
N PHE A 82 -2.82 -66.51 42.76
CA PHE A 82 -2.91 -65.17 43.32
C PHE A 82 -1.75 -64.27 42.87
N PHE A 83 -0.52 -64.77 42.90
CA PHE A 83 0.66 -64.02 42.43
C PHE A 83 0.61 -63.74 40.94
N ARG A 84 0.15 -64.68 40.11
CA ARG A 84 -0.01 -64.49 38.66
C ARG A 84 -1.09 -63.45 38.36
N LYS A 85 -2.21 -63.48 39.08
CA LYS A 85 -3.35 -62.57 38.88
C LYS A 85 -3.02 -61.14 39.30
N TRP A 86 -2.47 -60.97 40.51
CA TRP A 86 -2.26 -59.64 41.09
C TRP A 86 -0.88 -59.05 40.84
N LYS A 87 0.10 -59.86 40.40
CA LYS A 87 1.50 -59.46 40.14
C LYS A 87 2.14 -58.72 41.32
N ILE A 88 1.97 -59.26 42.52
CA ILE A 88 2.60 -58.75 43.75
C ILE A 88 3.78 -59.64 44.17
N THR A 89 4.70 -59.09 44.95
CA THR A 89 5.82 -59.85 45.53
C THR A 89 5.34 -60.75 46.67
N SER A 90 5.96 -61.93 46.85
CA SER A 90 5.62 -62.88 47.92
C SER A 90 5.64 -62.26 49.31
N GLY A 91 6.61 -61.39 49.60
CA GLY A 91 6.72 -60.72 50.90
C GLY A 91 5.54 -59.81 51.27
N VAL A 92 4.77 -59.30 50.29
CA VAL A 92 3.54 -58.53 50.56
C VAL A 92 2.42 -59.47 51.02
N PHE A 93 2.28 -60.62 50.35
CA PHE A 93 1.27 -61.62 50.68
C PHE A 93 1.52 -62.26 52.05
N ASP A 94 2.76 -62.69 52.31
CA ASP A 94 3.11 -63.34 53.57
C ASP A 94 2.91 -62.37 54.77
N TRP A 95 3.23 -61.09 54.60
CA TRP A 95 2.97 -60.06 55.60
C TRP A 95 1.47 -59.93 55.94
N PHE A 96 0.58 -59.91 54.95
CA PHE A 96 -0.87 -59.84 55.18
C PHE A 96 -1.45 -61.11 55.82
N MET A 97 -0.82 -62.27 55.62
CA MET A 97 -1.24 -63.54 56.22
C MET A 97 -0.81 -63.67 57.68
N GLU A 98 0.34 -63.09 58.05
CA GLU A 98 0.88 -63.11 59.42
C GLU A 98 0.35 -61.96 60.29
N ALA A 99 -0.09 -60.85 59.69
CA ALA A 99 -0.55 -59.67 60.41
C ALA A 99 -1.81 -59.93 61.26
N PRO A 100 -1.90 -59.41 62.51
CA PRO A 100 -3.13 -59.43 63.31
C PRO A 100 -4.32 -58.76 62.60
N PRO A 101 -5.59 -59.13 62.92
CA PRO A 101 -6.77 -58.54 62.27
C PRO A 101 -6.81 -57.02 62.35
N GLU A 102 -6.45 -56.45 63.50
CA GLU A 102 -6.41 -54.99 63.73
C GLU A 102 -5.38 -54.28 62.82
N LYS A 103 -4.19 -54.89 62.65
CA LYS A 103 -3.10 -54.34 61.82
C LYS A 103 -3.46 -54.40 60.33
N PHE A 104 -4.16 -55.45 59.92
CA PHE A 104 -4.66 -55.62 58.56
C PHE A 104 -5.68 -54.53 58.18
N GLU A 105 -6.70 -54.32 59.01
CA GLU A 105 -7.72 -53.30 58.71
C GLU A 105 -7.11 -51.89 58.72
N ARG A 106 -6.21 -51.58 59.67
CA ARG A 106 -5.52 -50.29 59.71
C ARG A 106 -4.74 -50.01 58.41
N ILE A 107 -3.98 -50.97 57.91
CA ILE A 107 -3.16 -50.79 56.70
C ILE A 107 -4.03 -50.73 55.44
N LYS A 108 -5.12 -51.50 55.39
CA LYS A 108 -6.13 -51.41 54.33
C LYS A 108 -6.78 -50.02 54.29
N GLU A 109 -7.18 -49.47 55.44
CA GLU A 109 -7.76 -48.11 55.52
C GLU A 109 -6.77 -47.02 55.08
N VAL A 110 -5.51 -47.10 55.54
CA VAL A 110 -4.45 -46.16 55.13
C VAL A 110 -4.20 -46.23 53.62
N PHE A 111 -4.12 -47.45 53.07
CA PHE A 111 -3.97 -47.66 51.64
C PHE A 111 -5.17 -47.09 50.86
N PHE A 112 -6.40 -47.36 51.29
CA PHE A 112 -7.62 -46.87 50.63
C PHE A 112 -7.71 -45.35 50.67
N SER A 113 -7.42 -44.73 51.80
CA SER A 113 -7.40 -43.28 51.94
C SER A 113 -6.37 -42.63 51.02
N ASN A 114 -5.16 -43.19 50.93
CA ASN A 114 -4.13 -42.66 50.02
C ASN A 114 -4.49 -42.87 48.54
N MET A 115 -5.02 -44.05 48.19
CA MET A 115 -5.49 -44.32 46.82
C MET A 115 -6.66 -43.42 46.43
N GLU A 116 -7.61 -43.17 47.32
CA GLU A 116 -8.73 -42.25 47.07
C GLU A 116 -8.26 -40.82 46.89
N LYS A 117 -7.33 -40.35 47.74
CA LYS A 117 -6.72 -39.03 47.60
C LYS A 117 -6.01 -38.88 46.26
N ASN A 118 -5.19 -39.84 45.86
CA ASN A 118 -4.46 -39.77 44.60
C ASN A 118 -5.39 -39.88 43.38
N LEU A 119 -6.34 -40.81 43.40
CA LEU A 119 -7.30 -40.98 42.30
C LEU A 119 -8.35 -39.86 42.20
N SER A 120 -8.49 -39.01 43.22
CA SER A 120 -9.31 -37.79 43.17
C SER A 120 -8.69 -36.68 42.32
N GLN A 121 -7.44 -36.83 41.89
CA GLN A 121 -6.73 -35.93 40.99
C GLN A 121 -6.43 -36.62 39.66
N PRO A 122 -6.34 -35.88 38.53
CA PRO A 122 -5.93 -36.47 37.27
C PRO A 122 -4.43 -36.80 37.30
N ILE A 123 -4.09 -38.09 37.21
CA ILE A 123 -2.71 -38.59 37.17
C ILE A 123 -2.33 -38.92 35.73
N ARG A 124 -1.29 -38.25 35.22
CA ARG A 124 -0.70 -38.52 33.89
C ARG A 124 0.31 -39.67 33.95
N GLU A 125 0.59 -40.30 32.81
CA GLU A 125 1.61 -41.34 32.68
C GLU A 125 3.00 -40.90 33.19
N GLY A 126 3.41 -39.67 32.89
CA GLY A 126 4.70 -39.12 33.35
C GLY A 126 4.73 -38.69 34.82
N GLU A 127 3.59 -38.64 35.51
CA GLU A 127 3.49 -38.17 36.91
C GLU A 127 3.39 -39.31 37.92
N ILE A 128 3.33 -40.58 37.46
CA ILE A 128 3.15 -41.75 38.32
C ILE A 128 4.28 -41.85 39.35
N GLU A 129 5.54 -41.77 38.90
CA GLU A 129 6.71 -41.92 39.79
C GLU A 129 6.74 -40.83 40.87
N GLN A 130 6.42 -39.59 40.49
CA GLN A 130 6.30 -38.48 41.43
C GLN A 130 5.19 -38.75 42.44
N LYS A 131 4.02 -39.24 42.01
CA LYS A 131 2.89 -39.55 42.90
C LYS A 131 3.17 -40.73 43.83
N ILE A 132 3.96 -41.71 43.38
CA ILE A 132 4.44 -42.82 44.24
C ILE A 132 5.39 -42.26 45.32
N LEU A 133 6.30 -41.36 44.95
CA LEU A 133 7.21 -40.72 45.92
C LEU A 133 6.46 -39.84 46.93
N GLU A 134 5.49 -39.04 46.47
CA GLU A 134 4.61 -38.24 47.33
C GLU A 134 3.84 -39.14 48.32
N SER A 135 3.37 -40.30 47.87
CA SER A 135 2.69 -41.30 48.69
C SER A 135 3.62 -41.91 49.73
N TYR A 136 4.84 -42.27 49.34
CA TYR A 136 5.86 -42.80 50.24
C TYR A 136 6.19 -41.79 51.36
N SER A 137 6.43 -40.52 51.00
CA SER A 137 6.64 -39.45 51.98
C SER A 137 5.42 -39.20 52.87
N ALA A 138 4.19 -39.46 52.39
CA ALA A 138 3.00 -39.39 53.22
C ALA A 138 2.95 -40.52 54.24
N TYR A 139 3.34 -41.74 53.87
CA TYR A 139 3.40 -42.89 54.78
C TYR A 139 4.46 -42.72 55.87
N GLU A 140 5.63 -42.16 55.57
CA GLU A 140 6.67 -41.88 56.57
C GLU A 140 6.20 -40.92 57.67
N ARG A 141 5.31 -39.99 57.34
CA ARG A 141 4.73 -39.04 58.32
C ARG A 141 3.71 -39.69 59.26
N MET A 142 3.24 -40.91 58.97
CA MET A 142 2.14 -41.56 59.70
C MET A 142 2.60 -42.45 60.87
N ASN A 143 3.86 -42.37 61.30
CA ASN A 143 4.43 -43.15 62.42
C ASN A 143 4.14 -44.67 62.30
N LEU A 144 4.31 -45.19 61.08
CA LEU A 144 4.16 -46.60 60.71
C LEU A 144 5.50 -47.34 60.87
N GLU A 145 5.45 -48.65 61.04
CA GLU A 145 6.65 -49.49 61.05
C GLU A 145 7.28 -49.58 59.65
N VAL A 146 8.59 -49.85 59.58
CA VAL A 146 9.34 -49.93 58.30
C VAL A 146 8.75 -50.98 57.36
N ASP A 147 8.29 -52.12 57.89
CA ASP A 147 7.66 -53.17 57.10
C ASP A 147 6.27 -52.76 56.57
N GLU A 148 5.50 -51.98 57.34
CA GLU A 148 4.20 -51.44 56.92
C GLU A 148 4.36 -50.45 55.76
N ILE A 149 5.35 -49.55 55.85
CA ILE A 149 5.65 -48.57 54.81
C ILE A 149 6.09 -49.28 53.53
N ARG A 150 6.92 -50.33 53.64
CA ARG A 150 7.36 -51.13 52.48
C ARG A 150 6.19 -51.81 51.79
N VAL A 151 5.27 -52.42 52.54
CA VAL A 151 4.07 -53.07 52.00
C VAL A 151 3.16 -52.05 51.32
N LEU A 152 2.88 -50.92 51.96
CA LEU A 152 2.06 -49.85 51.40
C LEU A 152 2.67 -49.28 50.11
N ASN A 153 3.98 -49.07 50.07
CA ASN A 153 4.66 -48.55 48.89
C ASN A 153 4.62 -49.55 47.71
N LEU A 154 4.79 -50.85 47.97
CA LEU A 154 4.69 -51.89 46.95
C LEU A 154 3.26 -52.03 46.41
N LEU A 155 2.25 -51.85 47.27
CA LEU A 155 0.85 -51.82 46.83
C LEU A 155 0.55 -50.56 46.01
N THR A 156 1.02 -49.39 46.45
CA THR A 156 0.80 -48.14 45.73
C THR A 156 1.49 -48.17 44.37
N SER A 157 2.73 -48.63 44.27
CA SER A 157 3.42 -48.75 42.98
C SER A 157 2.74 -49.74 42.03
N ARG A 158 2.04 -50.75 42.58
CA ARG A 158 1.30 -51.74 41.78
C ARG A 158 -0.04 -51.23 41.28
N PHE A 159 -0.82 -50.60 42.15
CA PHE A 159 -2.23 -50.26 41.88
C PHE A 159 -2.43 -48.80 41.43
N LEU A 160 -1.46 -47.91 41.65
CA LEU A 160 -1.51 -46.55 41.15
C LEU A 160 -1.22 -46.53 39.65
N LYS A 161 -2.26 -46.29 38.85
CA LYS A 161 -2.19 -46.16 37.40
C LYS A 161 -2.81 -44.84 36.95
N PRO A 162 -2.47 -44.35 35.75
CA PRO A 162 -3.06 -43.13 35.19
C PRO A 162 -4.58 -43.20 35.10
N ASN A 163 -5.22 -42.09 35.43
CA ASN A 163 -6.66 -41.89 35.30
C ASN A 163 -7.01 -40.55 34.62
N ALA A 164 -6.01 -39.86 34.06
CA ALA A 164 -6.20 -38.62 33.32
C ALA A 164 -6.55 -38.88 31.85
N ARG A 165 -7.55 -38.15 31.34
CA ARG A 165 -7.88 -38.07 29.91
C ARG A 165 -7.82 -36.61 29.46
N VAL A 166 -7.44 -36.38 28.20
CA VAL A 166 -7.38 -35.03 27.62
C VAL A 166 -8.80 -34.43 27.56
N ASP A 167 -8.99 -33.23 28.11
CA ASP A 167 -10.25 -32.49 28.01
C ASP A 167 -10.29 -31.73 26.68
N LEU A 168 -10.96 -32.30 25.68
CA LEU A 168 -10.99 -31.70 24.33
C LEU A 168 -11.67 -30.32 24.33
N VAL A 169 -12.72 -30.14 25.13
CA VAL A 169 -13.51 -28.90 25.15
C VAL A 169 -12.71 -27.77 25.78
N GLU A 170 -12.05 -28.03 26.91
CA GLU A 170 -11.26 -27.00 27.59
C GLU A 170 -9.98 -26.66 26.80
N ASN A 171 -9.36 -27.66 26.16
CA ASN A 171 -8.22 -27.42 25.28
C ASN A 171 -8.58 -26.61 24.04
N GLU A 172 -9.74 -26.84 23.42
CA GLU A 172 -10.21 -26.01 22.30
C GLU A 172 -10.45 -24.56 22.73
N LYS A 173 -11.10 -24.34 23.87
CA LYS A 173 -11.28 -22.99 24.44
C LYS A 173 -9.95 -22.30 24.72
N LEU A 174 -8.99 -23.00 25.31
CA LEU A 174 -7.67 -22.45 25.61
C LEU A 174 -6.92 -22.09 24.32
N ARG A 175 -7.01 -22.93 23.28
CA ARG A 175 -6.45 -22.63 21.94
C ARG A 175 -7.07 -21.37 21.35
N GLU A 176 -8.40 -21.22 21.42
CA GLU A 176 -9.08 -20.01 20.94
C GLU A 176 -8.67 -18.75 21.71
N GLN A 177 -8.53 -18.84 23.03
CA GLN A 177 -8.09 -17.71 23.86
C GLN A 177 -6.67 -17.28 23.51
N VAL A 178 -5.75 -18.24 23.32
CA VAL A 178 -4.38 -17.95 22.88
C VAL A 178 -4.40 -17.25 21.53
N ILE A 179 -5.16 -17.75 20.55
CA ILE A 179 -5.25 -17.15 19.22
C ILE A 179 -5.79 -15.71 19.28
N LYS A 180 -6.77 -15.44 20.14
CA LYS A 180 -7.37 -14.10 20.31
C LYS A 180 -6.40 -13.12 20.97
N ASN A 181 -5.54 -13.58 21.87
CA ASN A 181 -4.64 -12.74 22.65
C ASN A 181 -3.26 -12.56 22.02
N VAL A 182 -2.97 -13.17 20.85
CA VAL A 182 -1.69 -12.94 20.16
C VAL A 182 -1.67 -11.53 19.57
N GLU A 183 -0.80 -10.68 20.11
CA GLU A 183 -0.52 -9.38 19.54
C GLU A 183 0.12 -9.52 18.14
N PRO A 184 -0.32 -8.75 17.13
CA PRO A 184 0.26 -8.81 15.80
C PRO A 184 1.74 -8.40 15.81
N VAL A 185 2.59 -9.18 15.15
CA VAL A 185 4.02 -8.86 15.02
C VAL A 185 4.16 -7.68 14.05
N LYS A 186 4.67 -6.56 14.55
CA LYS A 186 4.87 -5.33 13.78
C LYS A 186 6.24 -5.34 13.11
N ARG A 187 6.28 -5.00 11.82
CA ARG A 187 7.50 -4.83 11.02
C ARG A 187 7.58 -3.39 10.52
N TYR A 188 8.76 -2.79 10.65
CA TYR A 188 9.04 -1.46 10.15
C TYR A 188 9.66 -1.54 8.75
N ILE A 189 9.00 -0.92 7.78
CA ILE A 189 9.56 -0.70 6.44
C ILE A 189 10.13 0.71 6.41
N GLN A 190 11.43 0.85 6.16
CA GLN A 190 12.09 2.16 6.10
C GLN A 190 11.92 2.82 4.73
N LYS A 191 11.86 4.16 4.72
CA LYS A 191 11.88 4.95 3.48
C LYS A 191 13.11 4.58 2.63
N GLY A 192 12.90 4.26 1.35
CA GLY A 192 13.94 3.85 0.41
C GLY A 192 14.14 2.34 0.28
N GLN A 193 13.46 1.52 1.10
CA GLN A 193 13.52 0.07 0.98
C GLN A 193 12.79 -0.42 -0.27
N ILE A 194 13.36 -1.40 -0.98
CA ILE A 194 12.73 -2.05 -2.14
C ILE A 194 11.63 -2.98 -1.63
N LEU A 195 10.39 -2.77 -2.09
CA LEU A 195 9.22 -3.58 -1.77
C LEU A 195 9.01 -4.68 -2.79
N VAL A 196 9.10 -4.33 -4.08
CA VAL A 196 8.97 -5.27 -5.19
C VAL A 196 10.09 -4.98 -6.17
N LYS A 197 10.88 -6.02 -6.47
CA LYS A 197 11.99 -5.93 -7.42
C LYS A 197 11.47 -6.15 -8.83
N LYS A 198 12.07 -5.47 -9.82
CA LYS A 198 11.76 -5.66 -11.23
C LYS A 198 11.99 -7.12 -11.60
N GLY A 199 11.00 -7.74 -12.24
CA GLY A 199 11.06 -9.14 -12.69
C GLY A 199 10.62 -10.18 -11.65
N THR A 200 10.24 -9.79 -10.42
CA THR A 200 9.68 -10.73 -9.44
C THR A 200 8.16 -10.79 -9.54
N VAL A 201 7.60 -11.97 -9.26
CA VAL A 201 6.16 -12.20 -9.16
C VAL A 201 5.65 -11.52 -7.89
N VAL A 202 4.63 -10.68 -8.02
CA VAL A 202 4.01 -9.99 -6.88
C VAL A 202 3.25 -11.01 -6.03
N THR A 203 3.70 -11.19 -4.78
CA THR A 203 3.06 -12.07 -3.81
C THR A 203 1.91 -11.36 -3.07
N HIS A 204 1.00 -12.12 -2.46
CA HIS A 204 -0.10 -11.55 -1.67
C HIS A 204 0.40 -10.61 -0.55
N THR A 205 1.53 -10.96 0.08
CA THR A 205 2.20 -10.12 1.09
C THR A 205 2.71 -8.80 0.54
N ASP A 206 3.18 -8.79 -0.72
CA ASP A 206 3.61 -7.57 -1.39
C ASP A 206 2.40 -6.67 -1.70
N LEU A 207 1.27 -7.26 -2.09
CA LEU A 207 0.03 -6.52 -2.31
C LEU A 207 -0.51 -5.88 -1.04
N GLU A 208 -0.51 -6.57 0.09
CA GLU A 208 -0.92 -6.00 1.38
C GLU A 208 0.01 -4.87 1.81
N SER A 209 1.32 -5.03 1.61
CA SER A 209 2.31 -3.97 1.83
C SER A 209 2.02 -2.74 0.96
N LEU A 210 1.69 -2.95 -0.31
CA LEU A 210 1.32 -1.90 -1.26
C LEU A 210 -0.04 -1.25 -0.91
N ARG A 211 -1.02 -2.03 -0.42
CA ARG A 211 -2.31 -1.52 0.09
C ARG A 211 -2.12 -0.67 1.34
N ALA A 212 -1.33 -1.12 2.30
CA ALA A 212 -1.01 -0.38 3.53
C ALA A 212 -0.27 0.94 3.24
N LEU A 213 0.52 0.99 2.17
CA LEU A 213 1.16 2.21 1.66
C LEU A 213 0.19 3.15 0.90
N GLY A 214 -1.08 2.79 0.77
CA GLY A 214 -2.07 3.52 -0.03
C GLY A 214 -1.70 3.55 -1.52
N LEU A 215 -0.96 2.54 -2.00
CA LEU A 215 -0.58 2.43 -3.42
C LEU A 215 -1.61 1.63 -4.22
N VAL A 216 -2.50 0.89 -3.56
CA VAL A 216 -3.58 0.09 -4.16
C VAL A 216 -4.79 0.11 -3.23
N SER A 217 -5.89 0.79 -3.57
CA SER A 217 -7.19 0.57 -2.90
C SER A 217 -8.33 0.95 -3.84
N GLU A 218 -9.35 0.09 -3.96
CA GLU A 218 -10.48 0.28 -4.89
C GLU A 218 -11.36 1.49 -4.50
N GLN A 219 -11.47 1.82 -3.22
CA GLN A 219 -12.21 3.01 -2.76
C GLN A 219 -11.50 4.33 -3.12
N TYR A 220 -10.16 4.34 -3.21
CA TYR A 220 -9.42 5.54 -3.61
C TYR A 220 -9.64 5.88 -5.09
N GLU A 221 -9.84 4.88 -5.95
CA GLU A 221 -10.10 5.09 -7.37
C GLU A 221 -11.44 5.82 -7.61
N SER A 222 -12.50 5.47 -6.88
CA SER A 222 -13.81 6.12 -7.03
C SER A 222 -13.82 7.56 -6.52
N TYR A 223 -13.19 7.84 -5.38
CA TYR A 223 -13.03 9.22 -4.90
C TYR A 223 -12.13 10.06 -5.81
N LEU A 224 -11.09 9.46 -6.40
CA LEU A 224 -10.21 10.15 -7.35
C LEU A 224 -10.97 10.50 -8.64
N LEU A 225 -11.75 9.57 -9.20
CA LEU A 225 -12.58 9.84 -10.37
C LEU A 225 -13.66 10.90 -10.07
N PHE A 226 -14.26 10.85 -8.88
CA PHE A 226 -15.23 11.85 -8.45
C PHE A 226 -14.61 13.25 -8.31
N ALA A 227 -13.44 13.34 -7.67
CA ALA A 227 -12.71 14.60 -7.53
C ALA A 227 -12.23 15.15 -8.88
N LEU A 228 -11.84 14.28 -9.82
CA LEU A 228 -11.55 14.66 -11.20
C LEU A 228 -12.80 15.23 -11.89
N GLY A 229 -13.94 14.58 -11.70
CA GLY A 229 -15.22 15.06 -12.24
C GLY A 229 -15.56 16.46 -11.72
N ILE A 230 -15.40 16.71 -10.42
CA ILE A 230 -15.58 18.04 -9.82
C ILE A 230 -14.61 19.05 -10.43
N LEU A 231 -13.33 18.69 -10.57
CA LEU A 231 -12.32 19.57 -11.16
C LEU A 231 -12.68 19.95 -12.60
N ILE A 232 -13.10 18.99 -13.43
CA ILE A 232 -13.52 19.21 -14.81
C ILE A 232 -14.76 20.12 -14.86
N VAL A 233 -15.77 19.88 -14.02
CA VAL A 233 -16.95 20.73 -13.97
C VAL A 233 -16.58 22.16 -13.56
N PHE A 234 -15.73 22.31 -12.55
CA PHE A 234 -15.25 23.61 -12.10
C PHE A 234 -14.48 24.35 -13.20
N THR A 235 -13.56 23.68 -13.89
CA THR A 235 -12.79 24.30 -14.97
C THR A 235 -13.68 24.73 -16.14
N VAL A 236 -14.63 23.88 -16.55
CA VAL A 236 -15.59 24.19 -17.63
C VAL A 236 -16.51 25.36 -17.28
N VAL A 237 -16.97 25.46 -16.03
CA VAL A 237 -17.79 26.59 -15.57
C VAL A 237 -16.97 27.88 -15.48
N PHE A 238 -15.74 27.80 -14.97
CA PHE A 238 -14.84 28.94 -14.79
C PHE A 238 -14.46 29.60 -16.12
N GLU A 239 -13.74 28.89 -16.99
CA GLU A 239 -14.39 28.46 -18.21
C GLU A 239 -15.22 29.45 -19.01
N TYR A 240 -16.41 28.93 -19.28
CA TYR A 240 -17.53 29.60 -19.89
C TYR A 240 -17.77 31.00 -19.29
N SER A 241 -17.64 31.16 -17.97
CA SER A 241 -17.83 32.44 -17.29
C SER A 241 -16.77 33.48 -17.69
N PHE A 242 -15.51 33.07 -17.82
CA PHE A 242 -14.41 33.92 -18.23
C PHE A 242 -14.56 34.35 -19.69
N ILE A 243 -14.79 33.37 -20.59
CA ILE A 243 -14.94 33.66 -22.03
C ILE A 243 -16.14 34.58 -22.25
N LYS A 244 -17.28 34.34 -21.58
CA LYS A 244 -18.46 35.20 -21.69
C LYS A 244 -18.17 36.65 -21.25
N LYS A 245 -17.31 36.85 -20.26
CA LYS A 245 -16.98 38.18 -19.72
C LYS A 245 -15.91 38.92 -20.51
N PHE A 246 -14.86 38.22 -20.95
CA PHE A 246 -13.65 38.85 -21.51
C PHE A 246 -13.45 38.60 -23.00
N ALA A 247 -14.13 37.63 -23.60
CA ALA A 247 -13.95 37.24 -24.99
C ALA A 247 -15.22 36.63 -25.61
N SER A 248 -16.34 37.33 -25.49
CA SER A 248 -17.65 36.86 -25.99
C SER A 248 -17.64 36.55 -27.50
N GLU A 249 -16.73 37.18 -28.26
CA GLU A 249 -16.54 36.95 -29.69
C GLU A 249 -16.14 35.50 -30.03
N ILE A 250 -15.49 34.77 -29.11
CA ILE A 250 -15.13 33.36 -29.34
C ILE A 250 -16.36 32.48 -29.36
N ILE A 251 -17.29 32.70 -28.42
CA ILE A 251 -18.50 31.88 -28.29
C ILE A 251 -19.39 32.07 -29.54
N GLN A 252 -19.30 33.23 -30.17
CA GLN A 252 -20.09 33.56 -31.36
C GLN A 252 -19.45 33.03 -32.66
N LYS A 253 -18.13 32.82 -32.70
CA LYS A 253 -17.40 32.37 -33.89
C LYS A 253 -16.88 30.94 -33.74
N ASN A 254 -17.51 30.00 -34.46
CA ASN A 254 -17.13 28.58 -34.47
C ASN A 254 -15.65 28.33 -34.83
N SER A 255 -15.03 29.20 -35.64
CA SER A 255 -13.62 29.09 -36.03
C SER A 255 -12.67 29.22 -34.84
N PHE A 256 -12.92 30.17 -33.92
CA PHE A 256 -12.08 30.38 -32.75
C PHE A 256 -12.16 29.24 -31.74
N LEU A 257 -13.35 28.68 -31.56
CA LEU A 257 -13.55 27.49 -30.74
C LEU A 257 -12.80 26.29 -31.33
N LEU A 258 -12.85 26.10 -32.64
CA LEU A 258 -12.16 24.99 -33.30
C LEU A 258 -10.63 25.14 -33.25
N ILE A 259 -10.09 26.34 -33.47
CA ILE A 259 -8.66 26.64 -33.29
C ILE A 259 -8.22 26.26 -31.88
N ARG A 260 -8.98 26.67 -30.87
CA ARG A 260 -8.68 26.36 -29.47
C ARG A 260 -8.60 24.85 -29.23
N ILE A 261 -9.62 24.09 -29.61
CA ILE A 261 -9.63 22.62 -29.44
C ILE A 261 -8.43 21.99 -30.15
N LEU A 262 -8.15 22.38 -31.40
CA LEU A 262 -7.02 21.86 -32.17
C LEU A 262 -5.66 22.19 -31.54
N THR A 263 -5.48 23.41 -31.00
CA THR A 263 -4.24 23.78 -30.30
C THR A 263 -4.00 22.92 -29.06
N ILE A 264 -5.00 22.78 -28.19
CA ILE A 264 -4.88 22.04 -26.94
C ILE A 264 -4.63 20.56 -27.25
N THR A 265 -5.46 19.95 -28.08
CA THR A 265 -5.33 18.53 -28.45
C THR A 265 -4.02 18.24 -29.18
N GLY A 266 -3.63 19.11 -30.11
CA GLY A 266 -2.38 18.99 -30.85
C GLY A 266 -1.15 19.11 -29.95
N VAL A 267 -1.10 20.09 -29.05
CA VAL A 267 0.03 20.26 -28.14
C VAL A 267 0.08 19.17 -27.08
N ILE A 268 -1.07 18.69 -26.57
CA ILE A 268 -1.10 17.53 -25.66
C ILE A 268 -0.60 16.28 -26.39
N ALA A 269 -1.00 16.04 -27.63
CA ALA A 269 -0.51 14.90 -28.43
C ALA A 269 0.99 14.98 -28.68
N LEU A 270 1.52 16.17 -29.01
CA LEU A 270 2.95 16.41 -29.15
C LEU A 270 3.70 16.14 -27.84
N ASN A 271 3.18 16.63 -26.71
CA ASN A 271 3.78 16.36 -25.40
C ASN A 271 3.75 14.87 -25.05
N ALA A 272 2.67 14.15 -25.34
CA ALA A 272 2.58 12.71 -25.11
C ALA A 272 3.68 11.93 -25.88
N LEU A 273 4.08 12.41 -27.05
CA LEU A 273 5.22 11.87 -27.80
C LEU A 273 6.56 12.28 -27.17
N SER A 274 6.73 13.56 -26.84
CA SER A 274 7.99 14.09 -26.28
C SER A 274 8.35 13.51 -24.91
N LEU A 275 7.34 13.29 -24.06
CA LEU A 275 7.51 12.68 -22.73
C LEU A 275 8.02 11.23 -22.78
N ARG A 276 7.95 10.56 -23.93
CA ARG A 276 8.58 9.24 -24.12
C ARG A 276 10.11 9.30 -24.14
N PHE A 277 10.68 10.45 -24.48
CA PHE A 277 12.12 10.65 -24.53
C PHE A 277 12.65 11.17 -23.19
N SER A 278 12.08 12.26 -22.69
CA SER A 278 12.45 12.85 -21.40
C SER A 278 11.32 13.69 -20.83
N TRP A 279 11.20 13.69 -19.51
CA TRP A 279 10.27 14.56 -18.78
C TRP A 279 10.59 16.06 -18.98
N TYR A 280 11.86 16.40 -19.19
CA TYR A 280 12.28 17.78 -19.38
C TYR A 280 11.99 18.31 -20.79
N LEU A 281 11.72 17.42 -21.76
CA LEU A 281 11.36 17.77 -23.14
C LEU A 281 9.87 18.12 -23.23
N ILE A 282 9.42 19.13 -22.49
CA ILE A 282 8.03 19.58 -22.52
C ILE A 282 7.83 20.58 -23.65
N LEU A 283 6.77 20.39 -24.45
CA LEU A 283 6.39 21.26 -25.56
C LEU A 283 5.21 22.19 -25.21
N LEU A 284 4.95 22.38 -23.92
CA LEU A 284 3.73 23.01 -23.43
C LEU A 284 3.70 24.52 -23.67
N ALA A 285 4.86 25.17 -23.79
CA ALA A 285 4.95 26.60 -24.11
C ALA A 285 4.35 26.96 -25.48
N ALA A 286 4.14 25.96 -26.36
CA ALA A 286 3.45 26.18 -27.63
C ALA A 286 2.00 26.65 -27.45
N VAL A 287 1.30 26.21 -26.40
CA VAL A 287 -0.10 26.63 -26.13
C VAL A 287 -0.21 28.14 -25.92
N PRO A 288 0.45 28.75 -24.92
CA PRO A 288 0.36 30.18 -24.70
C PRO A 288 0.89 30.97 -25.88
N PHE A 289 1.92 30.51 -26.62
CA PHE A 289 2.39 31.21 -27.82
C PHE A 289 1.32 31.31 -28.92
N ILE A 290 0.67 30.19 -29.25
CA ILE A 290 -0.34 30.17 -30.31
C ILE A 290 -1.56 30.99 -29.88
N LEU A 291 -2.09 30.73 -28.68
CA LEU A 291 -3.31 31.37 -28.20
C LEU A 291 -3.13 32.87 -27.95
N TYR A 292 -1.97 33.29 -27.42
CA TYR A 292 -1.67 34.71 -27.21
C TYR A 292 -1.64 35.45 -28.56
N THR A 293 -1.04 34.85 -29.58
CA THR A 293 -0.95 35.46 -30.92
C THR A 293 -2.30 35.50 -31.64
N LEU A 294 -3.08 34.42 -31.59
CA LEU A 294 -4.32 34.31 -32.37
C LEU A 294 -5.51 34.98 -31.70
N MET A 295 -5.56 34.97 -30.36
CA MET A 295 -6.75 35.33 -29.59
C MET A 295 -6.48 36.38 -28.50
N GLY A 296 -5.21 36.70 -28.26
CA GLY A 296 -4.80 37.73 -27.30
C GLY A 296 -4.47 37.20 -25.90
N ARG A 297 -3.88 38.09 -25.10
CA ARG A 297 -3.29 37.78 -23.79
C ARG A 297 -4.28 37.17 -22.78
N ASN A 298 -5.48 37.74 -22.68
CA ASN A 298 -6.45 37.36 -21.66
C ASN A 298 -6.89 35.90 -21.79
N LEU A 299 -7.07 35.42 -23.02
CA LEU A 299 -7.44 34.04 -23.29
C LEU A 299 -6.29 33.08 -23.07
N ALA A 300 -5.11 33.41 -23.58
CA ALA A 300 -3.93 32.59 -23.36
C ALA A 300 -3.62 32.40 -21.87
N LEU A 301 -3.86 33.42 -21.04
CA LEU A 301 -3.81 33.33 -19.58
C LEU A 301 -4.88 32.41 -19.00
N CYS A 302 -6.14 32.56 -19.41
CA CYS A 302 -7.24 31.72 -18.93
C CYS A 302 -6.99 30.23 -19.24
N GLU A 303 -6.58 29.93 -20.47
CA GLU A 303 -6.31 28.56 -20.90
C GLU A 303 -5.12 27.97 -20.14
N SER A 304 -4.09 28.78 -19.90
CA SER A 304 -2.94 28.36 -19.08
C SER A 304 -3.33 28.08 -17.62
N LEU A 305 -4.23 28.89 -17.04
CA LEU A 305 -4.79 28.68 -15.71
C LEU A 305 -5.64 27.43 -15.59
N ILE A 306 -6.32 27.03 -16.68
CA ILE A 306 -7.14 25.82 -16.74
C ILE A 306 -6.26 24.59 -16.93
N LEU A 307 -5.33 24.63 -17.89
CA LEU A 307 -4.45 23.52 -18.21
C LEU A 307 -3.53 23.16 -17.06
N PHE A 308 -3.07 24.14 -16.27
CA PHE A 308 -2.16 23.90 -15.15
C PHE A 308 -2.68 22.84 -14.15
N PRO A 309 -3.84 23.01 -13.48
CA PRO A 309 -4.37 22.01 -12.54
C PRO A 309 -4.77 20.70 -13.22
N LEU A 310 -5.22 20.73 -14.47
CA LEU A 310 -5.56 19.54 -15.26
C LEU A 310 -4.33 18.69 -15.57
N LEU A 311 -3.21 19.29 -15.92
CA LEU A 311 -1.94 18.59 -16.19
C LEU A 311 -1.28 18.08 -14.90
N MET A 312 -1.51 18.77 -13.78
CA MET A 312 -1.11 18.30 -12.46
C MET A 312 -1.97 17.13 -11.97
N TRP A 313 -3.13 16.90 -12.57
CA TRP A 313 -4.02 15.84 -12.16
C TRP A 313 -3.47 14.46 -12.59
N GLY A 314 -3.20 13.59 -11.61
CA GLY A 314 -2.72 12.23 -11.83
C GLY A 314 -1.23 12.04 -11.52
N GLU A 315 -0.42 13.09 -11.61
CA GLU A 315 0.91 13.09 -11.00
C GLU A 315 0.77 13.51 -9.54
N ARG A 316 1.22 12.67 -8.59
CA ARG A 316 1.27 13.08 -7.18
C ARG A 316 2.07 14.37 -7.10
N ALA A 317 1.41 15.46 -6.68
CA ALA A 317 1.90 16.83 -6.74
C ALA A 317 3.38 16.97 -6.32
N ASP A 318 4.27 16.85 -7.30
CA ASP A 318 5.69 17.03 -7.12
C ASP A 318 5.98 18.49 -7.41
N PHE A 319 6.53 19.18 -6.41
CA PHE A 319 6.78 20.61 -6.47
C PHE A 319 7.63 20.97 -7.70
N MET A 320 8.68 20.19 -7.98
CA MET A 320 9.61 20.45 -9.09
C MET A 320 8.88 20.44 -10.43
N ARG A 321 8.09 19.40 -10.66
CA ARG A 321 7.31 19.21 -11.89
C ARG A 321 6.25 20.29 -12.04
N SER A 322 5.57 20.62 -10.96
CA SER A 322 4.56 21.68 -10.95
C SER A 322 5.17 23.03 -11.32
N LEU A 323 6.34 23.37 -10.78
CA LEU A 323 7.01 24.61 -11.08
C LEU A 323 7.49 24.66 -12.53
N TYR A 324 7.98 23.54 -13.06
CA TYR A 324 8.42 23.44 -14.45
C TYR A 324 7.26 23.63 -15.45
N ILE A 325 6.12 22.97 -15.21
CA ILE A 325 4.89 23.13 -16.01
C ILE A 325 4.39 24.57 -15.92
N PHE A 326 4.35 25.13 -14.70
CA PHE A 326 3.94 26.51 -14.46
C PHE A 326 4.77 27.48 -15.30
N MET A 327 6.09 27.31 -15.31
CA MET A 327 6.97 28.23 -16.03
C MET A 327 6.80 28.12 -17.55
N ASN A 328 6.59 26.92 -18.08
CA ASN A 328 6.34 26.76 -19.51
C ASN A 328 4.96 27.31 -19.95
N LEU A 329 3.95 27.33 -19.07
CA LEU A 329 2.64 27.91 -19.37
C LEU A 329 2.61 29.44 -19.20
N PHE A 330 3.20 29.96 -18.13
CA PHE A 330 3.03 31.36 -17.75
C PHE A 330 4.14 32.29 -18.22
N LEU A 331 5.40 31.85 -18.24
CA LEU A 331 6.53 32.69 -18.64
C LEU A 331 6.39 33.28 -20.06
N PRO A 332 5.89 32.54 -21.09
CA PRO A 332 5.64 33.12 -22.41
C PRO A 332 4.70 34.34 -22.36
N LEU A 333 3.70 34.32 -21.48
CA LEU A 333 2.66 35.34 -21.38
C LEU A 333 3.14 36.66 -20.75
N PHE A 334 4.26 36.61 -20.02
CA PHE A 334 4.90 37.79 -19.45
C PHE A 334 5.99 38.37 -20.34
N LEU A 335 6.65 37.53 -21.14
CA LEU A 335 7.75 37.93 -22.01
C LEU A 335 7.29 38.42 -23.39
N LEU A 336 6.06 38.09 -23.81
CA LEU A 336 5.51 38.60 -25.07
C LEU A 336 4.95 40.02 -24.89
N ASP A 337 5.36 40.90 -25.80
CA ASP A 337 4.83 42.26 -25.92
C ASP A 337 3.46 42.28 -26.61
N LYS A 338 2.80 43.45 -26.61
CA LYS A 338 1.48 43.64 -27.25
C LYS A 338 1.52 43.44 -28.77
N THR A 339 2.59 43.89 -29.44
CA THR A 339 2.78 43.72 -30.89
C THR A 339 3.82 42.64 -31.14
N ILE A 340 3.40 41.49 -31.63
CA ILE A 340 4.29 40.33 -31.73
C ILE A 340 4.94 40.31 -33.12
N LYS A 341 6.28 40.18 -33.17
CA LYS A 341 7.01 39.82 -34.40
C LYS A 341 7.46 38.35 -34.33
N ARG A 342 7.63 37.70 -35.49
CA ARG A 342 8.07 36.28 -35.55
C ARG A 342 9.38 36.07 -34.77
N ARG A 343 10.27 37.07 -34.82
CA ARG A 343 11.52 37.10 -34.06
C ARG A 343 11.30 37.10 -32.54
N ASP A 344 10.21 37.70 -32.06
CA ASP A 344 9.94 37.83 -30.63
C ASP A 344 9.50 36.48 -30.05
N LEU A 345 8.77 35.65 -30.81
CA LEU A 345 8.48 34.27 -30.43
C LEU A 345 9.76 33.44 -30.23
N VAL A 346 10.73 33.57 -31.14
CA VAL A 346 12.03 32.86 -31.05
C VAL A 346 12.86 33.39 -29.88
N LYS A 347 12.91 34.71 -29.68
CA LYS A 347 13.60 35.34 -28.55
C LYS A 347 13.01 34.90 -27.21
N THR A 348 11.69 34.90 -27.09
CA THR A 348 10.99 34.42 -25.90
C THR A 348 11.21 32.93 -25.68
N GLY A 349 11.21 32.13 -26.74
CA GLY A 349 11.60 30.71 -26.71
C GLY A 349 13.01 30.51 -26.14
N PHE A 350 13.97 31.35 -26.53
CA PHE A 350 15.33 31.30 -26.00
C PHE A 350 15.41 31.67 -24.50
N TRP A 351 14.67 32.68 -24.06
CA TRP A 351 14.58 33.03 -22.63
C TRP A 351 13.97 31.91 -21.79
N ILE A 352 12.91 31.26 -22.29
CA ILE A 352 12.31 30.09 -21.63
C ILE A 352 13.31 28.94 -21.59
N ALA A 353 14.09 28.73 -22.66
CA ALA A 353 15.12 27.71 -22.71
C ALA A 353 16.18 27.92 -21.61
N LEU A 354 16.59 29.17 -21.37
CA LEU A 354 17.52 29.51 -20.30
C LEU A 354 16.91 29.24 -18.91
N VAL A 355 15.64 29.59 -18.70
CA VAL A 355 14.93 29.28 -17.44
C VAL A 355 14.79 27.77 -17.24
N ASN A 356 14.46 27.01 -18.29
CA ASN A 356 14.37 25.56 -18.23
C ASN A 356 15.73 24.95 -17.87
N ILE A 357 16.83 25.41 -18.46
CA ILE A 357 18.19 24.99 -18.06
C ILE A 357 18.38 25.28 -16.57
N MET A 358 18.16 26.52 -16.12
CA MET A 358 18.32 26.88 -14.70
C MET A 358 17.50 25.99 -13.76
N MET A 359 16.28 25.61 -14.15
CA MET A 359 15.47 24.66 -13.37
C MET A 359 16.05 23.27 -13.35
N VAL A 360 16.54 22.76 -14.48
CA VAL A 360 17.27 21.49 -14.52
C VAL A 360 18.49 21.54 -13.61
N ILE A 361 19.19 22.67 -13.54
CA ILE A 361 20.34 22.83 -12.64
C ILE A 361 19.89 22.73 -11.17
N ILE A 362 18.89 23.52 -10.79
CA ILE A 362 18.39 23.58 -9.41
C ILE A 362 17.86 22.21 -8.96
N PHE A 363 17.04 21.56 -9.79
CA PHE A 363 16.46 20.26 -9.47
C PHE A 363 17.49 19.14 -9.51
N GLY A 364 18.41 19.18 -10.48
CA GLY A 364 19.50 18.21 -10.56
C GLY A 364 20.44 18.22 -9.36
N LEU A 365 20.72 19.40 -8.79
CA LEU A 365 21.48 19.55 -7.55
C LEU A 365 20.74 18.97 -6.34
N GLN A 366 19.41 19.12 -6.29
CA GLN A 366 18.59 18.60 -5.20
C GLN A 366 18.44 17.07 -5.26
N GLU A 367 18.35 16.49 -6.46
CA GLU A 367 18.20 15.05 -6.67
C GLU A 367 19.54 14.29 -6.58
N GLY A 368 20.68 14.98 -6.64
CA GLY A 368 22.00 14.36 -6.63
C GLY A 368 22.34 13.67 -7.95
N ASN A 369 21.84 14.18 -9.08
CA ASN A 369 22.00 13.58 -10.40
C ASN A 369 23.48 13.59 -10.85
N THR A 370 23.84 12.62 -11.69
CA THR A 370 25.19 12.55 -12.26
C THR A 370 25.46 13.69 -13.25
N HIS A 371 26.73 14.06 -13.44
CA HIS A 371 27.11 15.13 -14.38
C HIS A 371 26.63 14.88 -15.83
N LEU A 372 26.50 13.61 -16.24
CA LEU A 372 26.00 13.25 -17.57
C LEU A 372 24.49 13.44 -17.69
N GLU A 373 23.72 13.00 -16.70
CA GLU A 373 22.25 13.19 -16.66
C GLU A 373 21.88 14.66 -16.64
N PHE A 374 22.65 15.48 -15.92
CA PHE A 374 22.50 16.92 -15.91
C PHE A 374 22.63 17.54 -17.31
N LEU A 375 23.65 17.13 -18.07
CA LEU A 375 23.92 17.67 -19.40
C LEU A 375 22.82 17.25 -20.38
N ILE A 376 22.41 15.98 -20.33
CA ILE A 376 21.33 15.44 -21.16
C ILE A 376 20.00 16.13 -20.85
N ASN A 377 19.64 16.28 -19.58
CA ASN A 377 18.39 16.95 -19.17
C ASN A 377 18.38 18.43 -19.55
N SER A 378 19.53 19.10 -19.50
CA SER A 378 19.67 20.50 -19.94
C SER A 378 19.44 20.64 -21.44
N VAL A 379 19.97 19.70 -22.25
CA VAL A 379 19.70 19.64 -23.69
C VAL A 379 18.22 19.41 -23.97
N TYR A 380 17.56 18.52 -23.22
CA TYR A 380 16.11 18.30 -23.37
C TYR A 380 15.28 19.51 -22.96
N GLY A 381 15.61 20.18 -21.85
CA GLY A 381 14.91 21.38 -21.40
C GLY A 381 15.06 22.56 -22.37
N PHE A 382 16.27 22.73 -22.91
CA PHE A 382 16.55 23.71 -23.96
C PHE A 382 15.79 23.37 -25.25
N GLY A 383 15.90 22.11 -25.70
CA GLY A 383 15.21 21.61 -26.89
C GLY A 383 13.70 21.77 -26.79
N GLY A 384 13.11 21.50 -25.62
CA GLY A 384 11.67 21.62 -25.38
C GLY A 384 11.17 23.05 -25.62
N ALA A 385 11.87 24.04 -25.09
CA ALA A 385 11.51 25.46 -25.27
C ALA A 385 11.66 25.93 -26.74
N ILE A 386 12.77 25.57 -27.39
CA ILE A 386 13.00 25.95 -28.78
C ILE A 386 12.00 25.26 -29.72
N ILE A 387 11.81 23.95 -29.58
CA ILE A 387 10.84 23.19 -30.38
C ILE A 387 9.42 23.72 -30.14
N SER A 388 9.07 24.10 -28.91
CA SER A 388 7.78 24.75 -28.61
C SER A 388 7.57 26.04 -29.41
N SER A 389 8.59 26.90 -29.47
CA SER A 389 8.51 28.16 -30.24
C SER A 389 8.37 27.91 -31.75
N ILE A 390 9.08 26.91 -32.28
CA ILE A 390 8.99 26.51 -33.69
C ILE A 390 7.62 25.88 -34.00
N ALA A 391 7.14 24.98 -33.13
CA ALA A 391 5.82 24.37 -33.24
C ALA A 391 4.72 25.43 -33.18
N ALA A 392 4.88 26.46 -32.35
CA ALA A 392 3.96 27.58 -32.29
C ALA A 392 3.95 28.40 -33.60
N LEU A 393 5.12 28.72 -34.17
CA LEU A 393 5.20 29.40 -35.47
C LEU A 393 4.49 28.61 -36.58
N GLY A 394 4.71 27.29 -36.63
CA GLY A 394 4.02 26.40 -37.56
C GLY A 394 2.52 26.38 -37.34
N GLY A 395 2.08 26.21 -36.08
CA GLY A 395 0.67 26.22 -35.69
C GLY A 395 -0.02 27.53 -36.07
N ILE A 396 0.57 28.67 -35.73
CA ILE A 396 0.05 30.00 -36.06
C ILE A 396 -0.14 30.15 -37.58
N SER A 397 0.88 29.82 -38.37
CA SER A 397 0.79 29.92 -39.85
C SER A 397 -0.29 29.00 -40.43
N LEU A 398 -0.46 27.79 -39.89
CA LEU A 398 -1.52 26.86 -40.30
C LEU A 398 -2.92 27.40 -39.96
N PHE A 399 -3.09 27.98 -38.77
CA PHE A 399 -4.37 28.55 -38.38
C PHE A 399 -4.70 29.85 -39.12
N GLU A 400 -3.71 30.71 -39.39
CA GLU A 400 -3.88 31.93 -40.20
C GLU A 400 -4.40 31.60 -41.61
N THR A 401 -3.79 30.60 -42.27
CA THR A 401 -4.17 30.19 -43.63
C THR A 401 -5.50 29.45 -43.69
N THR A 402 -5.80 28.61 -42.71
CA THR A 402 -7.03 27.81 -42.70
C THR A 402 -8.25 28.64 -42.28
N PHE A 403 -8.10 29.45 -41.23
CA PHE A 403 -9.23 30.18 -40.61
C PHE A 403 -9.28 31.67 -40.96
N HIS A 404 -8.35 32.15 -41.80
CA HIS A 404 -8.28 33.55 -42.25
C HIS A 404 -8.29 34.56 -41.09
N VAL A 405 -7.61 34.20 -39.98
CA VAL A 405 -7.52 35.04 -38.80
C VAL A 405 -6.54 36.19 -39.07
N ALA A 406 -7.00 37.42 -38.84
CA ALA A 406 -6.19 38.63 -38.97
C ALA A 406 -5.27 38.80 -37.75
N THR A 407 -4.17 38.07 -37.73
CA THR A 407 -3.11 38.23 -36.72
C THR A 407 -2.24 39.45 -37.03
N ASP A 408 -1.52 39.95 -36.01
CA ASP A 408 -0.53 41.01 -36.19
C ASP A 408 0.51 40.65 -37.27
N PHE A 409 0.88 39.37 -37.41
CA PHE A 409 1.78 38.91 -38.47
C PHE A 409 1.21 39.14 -39.86
N ARG A 410 -0.04 38.75 -40.06
CA ARG A 410 -0.70 38.90 -41.36
C ARG A 410 -0.95 40.36 -41.69
N LEU A 411 -1.33 41.16 -40.70
CA LEU A 411 -1.55 42.61 -40.88
C LEU A 411 -0.25 43.33 -41.22
N LEU A 412 0.86 43.04 -40.51
CA LEU A 412 2.18 43.59 -40.82
C LEU A 412 2.69 43.15 -42.19
N GLU A 413 2.36 41.94 -42.65
CA GLU A 413 2.69 41.46 -43.98
C GLU A 413 1.91 42.23 -45.07
N LEU A 414 0.62 42.49 -44.85
CA LEU A 414 -0.25 43.23 -45.77
C LEU A 414 0.14 44.70 -45.93
N VAL A 415 0.58 45.34 -44.84
CA VAL A 415 1.00 46.76 -44.85
C VAL A 415 2.43 46.94 -45.37
N ASN A 416 3.18 45.84 -45.59
CA ASN A 416 4.58 45.93 -46.00
C ASN A 416 4.72 46.52 -47.43
N PRO A 417 5.36 47.68 -47.61
CA PRO A 417 5.51 48.32 -48.93
C PRO A 417 6.26 47.46 -49.96
N THR A 418 7.04 46.49 -49.52
CA THR A 418 7.75 45.56 -50.41
C THR A 418 6.84 44.50 -51.02
N HIS A 419 5.57 44.41 -50.61
CA HIS A 419 4.63 43.46 -51.16
C HIS A 419 4.43 43.72 -52.68
N PRO A 420 4.47 42.69 -53.55
CA PRO A 420 4.42 42.88 -55.00
C PRO A 420 3.22 43.71 -55.47
N LEU A 421 2.06 43.51 -54.84
CA LEU A 421 0.84 44.26 -55.15
C LEU A 421 0.93 45.73 -54.74
N LEU A 422 1.51 46.06 -53.58
CA LEU A 422 1.69 47.45 -53.13
C LEU A 422 2.76 48.16 -53.97
N LYS A 423 3.85 47.46 -54.32
CA LYS A 423 4.86 47.98 -55.24
C LYS A 423 4.26 48.28 -56.61
N ARG A 424 3.37 47.41 -57.11
CA ARG A 424 2.64 47.63 -58.36
C ARG A 424 1.70 48.82 -58.26
N LEU A 425 0.93 48.94 -57.18
CA LEU A 425 0.06 50.10 -56.94
C LEU A 425 0.86 51.41 -56.90
N MET A 426 2.01 51.42 -56.23
CA MET A 426 2.91 52.57 -56.16
C MET A 426 3.47 52.98 -57.54
N MET A 427 3.73 52.01 -58.44
CA MET A 427 4.25 52.28 -59.78
C MET A 427 3.16 52.65 -60.79
N GLU A 428 2.01 51.98 -60.75
CA GLU A 428 0.93 52.16 -61.73
C GLU A 428 -0.04 53.30 -61.35
N ALA A 429 -0.24 53.56 -60.05
CA ALA A 429 -1.18 54.56 -59.54
C ALA A 429 -0.66 55.26 -58.25
N PRO A 430 0.40 56.08 -58.35
CA PRO A 430 1.06 56.68 -57.18
C PRO A 430 0.16 57.61 -56.36
N GLY A 431 -0.81 58.28 -57.00
CA GLY A 431 -1.80 59.12 -56.33
C GLY A 431 -2.71 58.31 -55.41
N THR A 432 -3.21 57.17 -55.89
CA THR A 432 -4.04 56.24 -55.10
C THR A 432 -3.24 55.67 -53.93
N TYR A 433 -2.00 55.25 -54.15
CA TYR A 433 -1.12 54.78 -53.08
C TYR A 433 -0.93 55.85 -51.99
N SER A 434 -0.65 57.10 -52.37
CA SER A 434 -0.44 58.19 -51.42
C SER A 434 -1.71 58.52 -50.63
N HIS A 435 -2.88 58.49 -51.28
CA HIS A 435 -4.16 58.71 -50.62
C HIS A 435 -4.49 57.58 -49.63
N SER A 436 -4.34 56.31 -50.05
CA SER A 436 -4.53 55.16 -49.15
C SER A 436 -3.57 55.19 -47.96
N LEU A 437 -2.30 55.51 -48.17
CA LEU A 437 -1.33 55.62 -47.07
C LEU A 437 -1.71 56.74 -46.08
N MET A 438 -2.19 57.88 -46.58
CA MET A 438 -2.64 58.98 -45.73
C MET A 438 -3.89 58.58 -44.93
N MET A 439 -4.86 57.90 -45.56
CA MET A 439 -6.05 57.39 -44.88
C MET A 439 -5.71 56.32 -43.84
N ALA A 440 -4.80 55.40 -44.16
CA ALA A 440 -4.33 54.36 -43.25
C ALA A 440 -3.66 54.95 -42.01
N ASN A 441 -2.81 55.97 -42.16
CA ASN A 441 -2.18 56.64 -41.02
C ASN A 441 -3.19 57.41 -40.15
N LEU A 442 -4.20 58.04 -40.78
CA LEU A 442 -5.30 58.72 -40.05
C LEU A 442 -6.15 57.71 -39.27
N ALA A 443 -6.50 56.58 -39.91
CA ALA A 443 -7.25 55.49 -39.28
C ALA A 443 -6.47 54.86 -38.12
N GLU A 444 -5.15 54.66 -38.27
CA GLU A 444 -4.26 54.16 -37.22
C GLU A 444 -4.27 55.09 -36.00
N ALA A 445 -4.06 56.39 -36.21
CA ALA A 445 -4.03 57.38 -35.13
C ALA A 445 -5.39 57.54 -34.45
N ALA A 446 -6.49 57.50 -35.21
CA ALA A 446 -7.84 57.56 -34.65
C ALA A 446 -8.17 56.31 -33.82
N ALA A 447 -7.80 55.12 -34.32
CA ALA A 447 -7.99 53.86 -33.62
C ALA A 447 -7.19 53.80 -32.31
N ASP A 448 -5.93 54.25 -32.32
CA ASP A 448 -5.09 54.32 -31.13
C ASP A 448 -5.68 55.26 -30.07
N ALA A 449 -6.20 56.41 -30.49
CA ALA A 449 -6.81 57.40 -29.60
C ALA A 449 -8.08 56.89 -28.87
N ILE A 450 -8.86 56.01 -29.50
CA ILE A 450 -10.06 55.40 -28.89
C ILE A 450 -9.78 54.04 -28.24
N GLY A 451 -8.53 53.56 -28.27
CA GLY A 451 -8.14 52.25 -27.73
C GLY A 451 -8.60 51.05 -28.56
N ALA A 452 -8.93 51.25 -29.84
CA ALA A 452 -9.19 50.18 -30.81
C ALA A 452 -7.86 49.62 -31.36
N ASN A 453 -7.89 48.56 -32.18
CA ASN A 453 -6.67 47.98 -32.76
C ASN A 453 -6.14 48.87 -33.91
N PRO A 454 -5.01 49.58 -33.72
CA PRO A 454 -4.52 50.54 -34.71
C PRO A 454 -3.96 49.87 -35.97
N LEU A 455 -3.32 48.71 -35.82
CA LEU A 455 -2.73 47.95 -36.91
C LEU A 455 -3.81 47.38 -37.85
N LEU A 456 -4.92 46.90 -37.29
CA LEU A 456 -6.05 46.41 -38.06
C LEU A 456 -6.71 47.54 -38.86
N ALA A 457 -6.91 48.70 -38.22
CA ALA A 457 -7.49 49.88 -38.88
C ALA A 457 -6.61 50.35 -40.04
N ARG A 458 -5.29 50.38 -39.83
CA ARG A 458 -4.31 50.73 -40.87
C ARG A 458 -4.32 49.75 -42.05
N ALA A 459 -4.39 48.46 -41.78
CA ALA A 459 -4.34 47.44 -42.84
C ALA A 459 -5.65 47.33 -43.65
N GLY A 460 -6.78 47.70 -43.04
CA GLY A 460 -8.08 47.69 -43.70
C GLY A 460 -8.38 48.94 -44.53
N ALA A 461 -7.71 50.06 -44.26
CA ALA A 461 -7.80 51.32 -44.99
C ALA A 461 -6.83 51.37 -46.17
#